data_AF-A0A329Z948-F1
#
_entry.id   AF-A0A329Z948-F1
#
_cell.length_a   1.000
_cell.length_b   1.000
_cell.length_c   1.000
_cell.angle_alpha   90.00
_cell.angle_beta   90.00
_cell.angle_gamma   90.00
#
_symmetry.space_group_name_H-M   'P 1'
#
loop_
_entity.id
_entity.type
_entity.pdbx_description
1 polymer ?
#
loop_
_entity_poly.entity_id
_entity_poly.type
_entity_poly.pdbx_seq_one_letter_code
_entity_poly.pdbx_strand_id
1 'polypeptide(L)'
;YIRMPYVLSYIKDKHKQEQQQYQEAIKKNPNLKLPNLESYPDYQESLKEKECLTYKLGEAFIKANTAGGGTIIQITPCLLQLCKRSA
;
A
#
# COMPACT_ATOMS: atom_id res chain seq x y z
N TYR A 1 -6.75 -12.93 -21.91
CA TYR A 1 -6.09 -12.28 -20.75
C TYR A 1 -6.95 -12.28 -19.47
N ILE A 2 -7.68 -13.36 -19.19
CA ILE A 2 -8.60 -13.42 -18.02
C ILE A 2 -7.92 -14.00 -16.77
N ARG A 3 -6.76 -14.67 -16.91
CA ARG A 3 -6.12 -15.46 -15.85
C ARG A 3 -5.49 -14.63 -14.72
N MET A 4 -5.01 -13.42 -15.01
CA MET A 4 -4.27 -12.59 -14.05
C MET A 4 -5.05 -12.20 -12.79
N PRO A 5 -6.33 -11.75 -12.84
CA PRO A 5 -7.10 -11.46 -11.62
C PRO A 5 -7.29 -12.68 -10.71
N TYR A 6 -7.44 -13.89 -11.26
CA TYR A 6 -7.58 -15.11 -10.47
C TYR A 6 -6.28 -15.47 -9.73
N VAL A 7 -5.13 -15.31 -10.39
CA VAL A 7 -3.82 -15.55 -9.76
C VAL A 7 -3.61 -14.59 -8.58
N LEU A 8 -3.94 -13.31 -8.75
CA LEU A 8 -3.84 -12.32 -7.67
C LEU A 8 -4.77 -12.65 -6.50
N SER A 9 -6.02 -13.06 -6.76
CA SER A 9 -6.93 -13.51 -5.71
C SER A 9 -6.37 -14.72 -4.95
N TYR A 10 -5.85 -15.71 -5.68
CA TYR A 10 -5.26 -16.91 -5.07
C TYR A 10 -4.07 -16.59 -4.17
N ILE A 11 -3.15 -15.72 -4.62
CA ILE A 11 -2.00 -15.27 -3.81
C ILE A 11 -2.48 -14.56 -2.54
N LYS A 12 -3.51 -13.72 -2.65
CA LYS A 12 -4.10 -13.00 -1.51
C LYS A 12 -4.69 -13.97 -0.48
N ASP A 13 -5.42 -14.99 -0.93
CA ASP A 13 -6.03 -15.98 -0.06
C ASP A 13 -4.98 -16.86 0.64
N LYS A 14 -3.97 -17.32 -0.10
CA LYS A 14 -2.79 -18.04 0.44
C LYS A 14 -2.09 -17.24 1.54
N HIS A 15 -1.77 -15.98 1.27
CA HIS A 15 -1.09 -15.12 2.25
C HIS A 15 -1.93 -14.91 3.51
N LYS A 16 -3.26 -14.81 3.39
CA LYS A 16 -4.17 -14.72 4.55
C LYS A 16 -4.14 -15.99 5.40
N GLN A 17 -4.09 -17.17 4.77
CA GLN A 17 -3.98 -18.45 5.49
C GLN A 17 -2.64 -18.56 6.23
N GLU A 18 -1.53 -18.20 5.58
CA GLU A 18 -0.19 -18.20 6.19
C GLU A 18 -0.12 -17.27 7.41
N GLN A 19 -0.75 -16.09 7.34
CA GLN A 19 -0.85 -15.19 8.49
C GLN A 19 -1.62 -15.78 9.68
N GLN A 20 -2.70 -16.52 9.42
CA GLN A 20 -3.47 -17.18 10.48
C GLN A 20 -2.64 -18.28 11.15
N GLN A 21 -1.97 -19.10 10.35
CA GLN A 21 -1.07 -20.15 10.84
C GLN A 21 0.08 -19.57 11.67
N TYR A 22 0.66 -18.45 11.23
CA TYR A 22 1.70 -17.75 11.97
C TYR A 22 1.19 -17.24 13.34
N GLN A 23 -0.03 -16.69 13.39
CA GLN A 23 -0.65 -16.29 14.67
C GLN A 23 -0.87 -17.48 15.60
N GLU A 24 -1.30 -18.64 15.09
CA GLU A 24 -1.44 -19.87 15.86
C GLU A 24 -0.08 -20.40 16.35
N ALA A 25 0.96 -20.30 15.53
CA ALA A 25 2.32 -20.67 15.92
C ALA A 25 2.86 -19.79 17.05
N ILE A 26 2.60 -18.47 17.01
CA ILE A 26 2.96 -17.54 18.09
C ILE A 26 2.21 -17.87 19.38
N LYS A 27 0.92 -18.25 19.30
CA LYS A 27 0.13 -18.66 20.47
C LYS A 27 0.73 -19.89 21.16
N LYS A 28 1.27 -20.83 20.37
CA LYS A 28 1.93 -22.05 20.89
C LYS A 28 3.34 -21.75 21.41
N ASN A 29 4.08 -20.87 20.73
CA ASN A 29 5.46 -20.50 21.07
C ASN A 29 5.64 -18.97 20.96
N PRO A 30 5.55 -18.22 22.06
CA PRO A 30 5.62 -16.75 22.02
C PRO A 30 7.01 -16.23 21.62
N ASN A 31 8.05 -17.05 21.75
CA ASN A 31 9.43 -16.71 21.38
C ASN A 31 9.66 -16.55 19.87
N LEU A 32 8.74 -17.06 19.03
CA LEU A 32 8.86 -16.96 17.56
C LEU A 32 8.30 -15.63 17.02
N LYS A 33 7.87 -14.71 17.89
CA LYS A 33 7.28 -13.45 17.48
C LYS A 33 8.33 -12.57 16.81
N LEU A 34 8.11 -12.23 15.54
CA LEU A 34 8.91 -11.25 14.83
C LEU A 34 8.89 -9.89 15.55
N PRO A 35 10.01 -9.15 15.53
CA PRO A 35 10.07 -7.80 16.09
C PRO A 35 9.15 -6.86 15.31
N ASN A 36 8.77 -5.75 15.96
CA ASN A 36 7.94 -4.72 15.31
C ASN A 36 8.66 -4.16 14.07
N LEU A 37 7.89 -3.72 13.07
CA LEU A 37 8.42 -3.21 11.81
C LEU A 37 9.38 -2.01 12.01
N GLU A 38 9.15 -1.23 13.05
CA GLU A 38 9.96 -0.06 13.42
C GLU A 38 11.36 -0.42 13.94
N SER A 39 11.56 -1.66 14.39
CA SER A 39 12.84 -2.13 14.92
C SER A 39 13.83 -2.50 13.82
N TYR A 40 13.38 -2.56 12.56
CA TYR A 40 14.26 -2.91 11.45
C TYR A 40 15.08 -1.69 11.01
N PRO A 41 16.38 -1.88 10.71
CA PRO A 41 17.31 -0.78 10.44
C PRO A 41 16.96 0.01 9.17
N ASP A 42 16.33 -0.63 8.19
CA ASP A 42 15.89 -0.09 6.91
C ASP A 42 14.56 0.69 6.99
N TYR A 43 13.83 0.57 8.10
CA TYR A 43 12.53 1.21 8.27
C TYR A 43 12.62 2.73 8.12
N GLN A 44 13.65 3.35 8.71
CA GLN A 44 13.84 4.81 8.61
C GLN A 44 14.13 5.28 7.19
N GLU A 45 14.82 4.48 6.39
CA GLU A 45 15.07 4.79 4.98
C GLU A 45 13.79 4.66 4.15
N SER A 46 12.99 3.62 4.41
CA SER A 46 11.70 3.40 3.75
C SER A 46 10.70 4.54 3.97
N LEU A 47 10.77 5.23 5.12
CA LEU A 47 9.90 6.37 5.41
C LEU A 47 10.27 7.59 4.55
N LYS A 48 11.54 7.80 4.23
CA LYS A 48 11.99 8.88 3.34
C LYS A 48 11.49 8.66 1.91
N GLU A 49 11.40 7.40 1.47
CA GLU A 49 10.86 7.07 0.14
C GLU A 49 9.37 7.44 0.01
N LYS A 50 8.61 7.43 1.11
CA LYS A 50 7.20 7.90 1.10
C LYS A 50 7.08 9.40 0.82
N GLU A 51 8.14 10.18 1.03
CA GLU A 51 8.16 11.60 0.71
C GLU A 51 8.34 11.86 -0.79
N CYS A 52 8.77 10.84 -1.55
CA CYS A 52 8.98 10.90 -2.98
C CYS A 52 7.68 11.25 -3.73
N LEU A 53 7.82 12.04 -4.80
CA LEU A 53 6.71 12.49 -5.62
C LEU A 53 5.95 11.34 -6.27
N THR A 54 6.67 10.32 -6.74
CA THR A 54 6.09 9.14 -7.41
C THR A 54 5.21 8.33 -6.47
N TYR A 55 5.65 8.15 -5.23
CA TYR A 55 4.90 7.48 -4.18
C TYR A 55 3.59 8.24 -3.87
N LYS A 56 3.68 9.55 -3.62
CA LYS A 56 2.51 10.41 -3.37
C LYS A 56 1.51 10.41 -4.53
N LEU A 57 2.02 10.43 -5.76
CA LEU A 57 1.22 10.35 -6.98
C LEU A 57 0.46 9.02 -7.07
N GLY A 58 1.15 7.90 -6.84
CA GLY A 58 0.53 6.57 -6.81
C GLY A 58 -0.52 6.44 -5.70
N GLU A 59 -0.25 6.99 -4.51
CA GLU A 59 -1.20 7.01 -3.41
C GLU A 59 -2.46 7.81 -3.76
N ALA A 60 -2.30 9.01 -4.33
CA ALA A 60 -3.42 9.82 -4.80
C ALA A 60 -4.24 9.10 -5.88
N PHE A 61 -3.58 8.40 -6.80
CA PHE A 61 -4.22 7.60 -7.84
C PHE A 61 -5.04 6.43 -7.27
N ILE A 62 -4.47 5.67 -6.32
CA ILE A 62 -5.16 4.57 -5.65
C ILE A 62 -6.38 5.10 -4.89
N LYS A 63 -6.22 6.20 -4.13
CA LYS A 63 -7.31 6.86 -3.39
C LYS A 63 -8.43 7.33 -4.31
N ALA A 64 -8.09 7.94 -5.45
CA ALA A 64 -9.07 8.36 -6.44
C ALA A 64 -9.83 7.16 -7.04
N ASN A 65 -9.15 6.04 -7.26
CA ASN A 65 -9.75 4.81 -7.79
C ASN A 65 -10.63 4.07 -6.76
N THR A 66 -10.23 4.03 -5.48
CA THR A 66 -11.02 3.38 -4.41
C THR A 66 -12.21 4.21 -3.92
N ALA A 67 -12.20 5.54 -4.13
CA ALA A 67 -13.31 6.44 -3.79
C ALA A 67 -14.56 6.29 -4.70
N GLY A 68 -14.55 5.35 -5.64
CA GLY A 68 -15.68 5.01 -6.49
C GLY A 68 -15.41 5.38 -7.94
N GLY A 69 -15.40 4.37 -8.82
CA GLY A 69 -15.44 4.59 -10.26
C GLY A 69 -16.66 5.44 -10.59
N GLY A 70 -16.45 6.72 -10.94
CA GLY A 70 -17.56 7.61 -11.30
C GLY A 70 -17.46 9.08 -10.87
N THR A 71 -16.29 9.67 -10.65
CA THR A 71 -16.16 11.14 -10.74
C THR A 71 -14.90 11.52 -11.53
N ILE A 72 -15.03 11.39 -12.85
CA ILE A 72 -14.58 12.48 -13.73
C ILE A 72 -15.19 13.76 -13.10
N ILE A 73 -14.42 14.84 -12.93
CA ILE A 73 -14.80 16.12 -12.27
C ILE A 73 -14.49 16.16 -10.75
N GLN A 74 -13.19 16.30 -10.41
CA GLN A 74 -12.69 17.16 -9.31
C GLN A 74 -11.15 17.22 -9.28
N ILE A 75 -10.43 16.57 -10.20
CA ILE A 75 -8.95 16.72 -10.29
C ILE A 75 -8.56 18.12 -10.80
N THR A 76 -9.51 18.89 -11.34
CA THR A 76 -9.26 20.17 -12.01
C THR A 76 -8.83 21.37 -11.13
N PRO A 77 -8.96 21.44 -9.79
CA PRO A 77 -8.29 22.51 -9.06
C PRO A 77 -6.86 22.14 -8.64
N CYS A 78 -6.51 20.84 -8.51
CA CYS A 78 -5.21 20.48 -7.93
C CYS A 78 -4.04 20.61 -8.93
N LEU A 79 -4.27 20.25 -10.21
CA LEU A 79 -3.26 20.49 -11.26
C LEU A 79 -3.04 21.99 -11.54
N LEU A 80 -4.06 22.84 -11.31
CA LEU A 80 -3.92 24.30 -11.49
C LEU A 80 -3.07 24.95 -10.38
N GLN A 81 -2.95 24.32 -9.20
CA GLN A 81 -2.10 24.80 -8.11
C GLN A 81 -0.62 24.42 -8.30
N LEU A 82 -0.33 23.34 -9.02
CA LEU A 82 1.05 22.93 -9.33
C LEU A 82 1.70 23.82 -10.40
N CYS A 83 0.97 24.25 -11.44
CA CYS A 83 1.53 25.16 -12.45
C CYS A 83 1.71 26.61 -11.97
N LYS A 84 0.93 27.08 -10.99
CA LYS A 84 1.03 28.48 -10.48
C LYS A 84 2.22 28.74 -9.54
N ARG A 85 2.97 27.71 -9.15
CA ARG A 85 4.13 27.87 -8.24
C ARG A 85 5.47 27.95 -8.97
N SER A 86 5.44 27.94 -10.30
CA SER A 86 6.59 28.12 -11.19
C SER A 86 6.29 29.23 -12.21
N ALA A 87 5.98 30.43 -11.70
CA ALA A 87 6.00 31.69 -12.42
C ALA A 87 6.31 32.83 -11.44
#